data_AF-A0A928NNV2-F1
#
_entry.id   AF-A0A928NNV2-F1
#
_cell.length_a   1.000
_cell.length_b   1.000
_cell.length_c   1.000
_cell.angle_alpha   90.00
_cell.angle_beta   90.00
_cell.angle_gamma   90.00
#
_symmetry.space_group_name_H-M   'P 1'
#
loop_
_entity.id
_entity.type
_entity.pdbx_description
1 polymer ?
#
loop_
_entity_poly.entity_id
_entity_poly.type
_entity_poly.pdbx_seq_one_letter_code
_entity_poly.pdbx_strand_id
1 'polypeptide(L)'
;MKKILSVLLSTVLIFSLSIHVFAKTFSDFSSDHWAYEYVNTLVNDGTINGFEDGTFRPTGTVTRAEFVKMIGKGPSRRSVNYDDVPNSHWAYEYVMTSGLDAAFENMFCPSTPITRGEVAILLWERAGSPKSGMVPPVISNQSSKPDAASWVYANGIMTGDDYVNLRLSDTLTRAEASALIVRSRNVNSQTPKTNFYSNVDSKIFENTYNWLKVVDKPYSESGKLTKGEVAMAAARLLSDNTNPDYPGVSATISFDHPYAQAINMACRYWAGEENDNAVYADKNATVKDVILALTFAAIRTSHEYIPYNSKGEMYPEIQSASEQETVLLKTAYQNGVGFNSDGKINPDKEITMKEFACLLLEIDGMSGFYTGEIIGKNTHYEDYKINTSATSIPSNASSYIAILESVPKAVYEKPYLGMKALPANTYGVTEAFSKVFRTMFTQWYESCKSKGMEITISICPVLSVETDTGFTFRTKITVVEKGANTKLSDIIKCADASAASKSLVNGESFWLDIDTGRALTDVIFNLDDMYVRQLVG
;
A
#
# COMPACT_ATOMS: atom_id res chain seq x y z
N MET A 1 -79.32 -15.53 7.35
CA MET A 1 -78.14 -15.51 6.46
C MET A 1 -77.29 -14.24 6.58
N LYS A 2 -77.84 -13.02 6.50
CA LYS A 2 -77.03 -11.77 6.55
C LYS A 2 -76.19 -11.57 7.84
N LYS A 3 -76.70 -11.96 9.02
CA LYS A 3 -75.96 -11.88 10.28
C LYS A 3 -74.80 -12.90 10.40
N ILE A 4 -74.98 -14.10 9.84
CA ILE A 4 -73.95 -15.15 9.83
C ILE A 4 -72.82 -14.80 8.85
N LEU A 5 -73.17 -14.24 7.68
CA LEU A 5 -72.19 -13.78 6.70
C LEU A 5 -71.36 -12.59 7.23
N SER A 6 -72.00 -11.67 7.98
CA SER A 6 -71.30 -10.54 8.61
C SER A 6 -70.30 -11.01 9.68
N VAL A 7 -70.68 -12.00 10.51
CA VAL A 7 -69.78 -12.55 11.54
C VAL A 7 -68.61 -13.28 10.89
N LEU A 8 -68.85 -14.06 9.83
CA LEU A 8 -67.80 -14.77 9.08
C LEU A 8 -66.81 -13.80 8.42
N LEU A 9 -67.30 -12.70 7.83
CA LEU A 9 -66.47 -11.69 7.18
C LEU A 9 -65.64 -10.90 8.20
N SER A 10 -66.20 -10.57 9.37
CA SER A 10 -65.45 -9.94 10.46
C SER A 10 -64.39 -10.87 11.06
N THR A 11 -64.66 -12.17 11.19
CA THR A 11 -63.65 -13.13 11.68
C THR A 11 -62.50 -13.31 10.70
N VAL A 12 -62.75 -13.27 9.38
CA VAL A 12 -61.69 -13.32 8.35
C VAL A 12 -60.87 -12.03 8.35
N LEU A 13 -61.49 -10.85 8.56
CA LEU A 13 -60.75 -9.59 8.68
C LEU A 13 -59.88 -9.55 9.95
N ILE A 14 -60.36 -10.03 11.09
CA ILE A 14 -59.62 -10.03 12.35
C ILE A 14 -58.44 -11.03 12.30
N PHE A 15 -58.58 -12.15 11.59
CA PHE A 15 -57.47 -13.10 11.36
C PHE A 15 -56.46 -12.64 10.29
N SER A 16 -56.82 -11.63 9.47
CA SER A 16 -55.93 -11.08 8.42
C SER A 16 -55.04 -9.92 8.89
N LEU A 17 -55.20 -9.44 10.12
CA LEU A 17 -54.52 -8.25 10.67
C LEU A 17 -53.43 -8.61 11.69
N SER A 18 -52.59 -9.59 11.38
CA SER A 18 -51.37 -9.88 12.15
C SER A 18 -50.36 -10.67 11.33
N ILE A 19 -49.93 -10.14 10.18
CA ILE A 19 -48.61 -10.51 9.67
C ILE A 19 -47.60 -9.80 10.57
N HIS A 20 -47.22 -10.44 11.67
CA HIS A 20 -46.03 -10.05 12.40
C HIS A 20 -44.85 -10.41 11.49
N VAL A 21 -44.32 -9.43 10.75
CA VAL A 21 -42.99 -9.55 10.18
C VAL A 21 -42.05 -9.56 11.38
N PHE A 22 -41.78 -10.75 11.92
CA PHE A 22 -40.72 -10.92 12.89
C PHE A 22 -39.41 -10.66 12.14
N ALA A 23 -38.74 -9.56 12.49
CA ALA A 23 -37.34 -9.40 12.14
C ALA A 23 -36.61 -10.67 12.63
N LYS A 24 -35.98 -11.39 11.70
CA LYS A 24 -35.28 -12.63 12.04
C LYS A 24 -34.10 -12.28 12.93
N THR A 25 -34.23 -12.54 14.23
CA THR A 25 -33.16 -12.34 15.22
C THR A 25 -32.24 -13.55 15.25
N PHE A 26 -30.94 -13.33 15.38
CA PHE A 26 -29.94 -14.41 15.52
C PHE A 26 -29.40 -14.45 16.95
N SER A 27 -29.16 -15.64 17.48
CA SER A 27 -28.75 -15.81 18.89
C SER A 27 -27.33 -15.28 19.19
N ASP A 28 -26.49 -15.14 18.17
CA ASP A 28 -25.09 -14.70 18.25
C ASP A 28 -24.86 -13.31 17.64
N PHE A 29 -25.92 -12.54 17.38
CA PHE A 29 -25.84 -11.25 16.71
C PHE A 29 -26.73 -10.20 17.39
N SER A 30 -26.09 -9.29 18.13
CA SER A 30 -26.75 -8.19 18.84
C SER A 30 -27.13 -7.03 17.92
N SER A 31 -28.19 -6.30 18.28
CA SER A 31 -28.56 -5.02 17.67
C SER A 31 -27.48 -3.94 17.78
N ASP A 32 -26.61 -4.05 18.78
CA ASP A 32 -25.50 -3.11 19.01
C ASP A 32 -24.27 -3.44 18.15
N HIS A 33 -24.30 -4.53 17.39
CA HIS A 33 -23.20 -4.91 16.50
C HIS A 33 -23.12 -3.92 15.32
N TRP A 34 -21.91 -3.46 14.97
CA TRP A 34 -21.70 -2.45 13.92
C TRP A 34 -22.34 -2.81 12.56
N ALA A 35 -22.40 -4.11 12.25
CA ALA A 35 -22.97 -4.64 11.02
C ALA A 35 -24.49 -4.86 11.05
N TYR A 36 -25.16 -4.55 12.16
CA TYR A 36 -26.56 -4.93 12.39
C TYR A 36 -27.50 -4.45 11.29
N GLU A 37 -27.43 -3.16 10.95
CA GLU A 37 -28.28 -2.58 9.89
C GLU A 37 -28.02 -3.20 8.51
N TYR A 38 -26.76 -3.53 8.19
CA TYR A 38 -26.42 -4.16 6.92
C TYR A 38 -26.98 -5.58 6.84
N VAL A 39 -26.79 -6.37 7.90
CA VAL A 39 -27.31 -7.73 7.97
C VAL A 39 -28.84 -7.72 7.93
N ASN A 40 -29.48 -6.85 8.71
CA ASN A 40 -30.93 -6.71 8.73
C ASN A 40 -31.49 -6.34 7.35
N THR A 41 -30.83 -5.42 6.63
CA THR A 41 -31.19 -5.07 5.25
C THR A 41 -31.21 -6.29 4.33
N LEU A 42 -30.12 -7.09 4.34
CA LEU A 42 -29.98 -8.26 3.48
C LEU A 42 -30.85 -9.45 3.91
N VAL A 43 -31.26 -9.51 5.17
CA VAL A 43 -32.18 -10.55 5.67
C VAL A 43 -33.62 -10.20 5.29
N ASN A 44 -34.00 -8.92 5.42
CA ASN A 44 -35.36 -8.46 5.12
C ASN A 44 -35.70 -8.53 3.62
N ASP A 45 -34.71 -8.37 2.75
CA ASP A 45 -34.89 -8.52 1.30
C ASP A 45 -34.67 -9.97 0.80
N GLY A 46 -34.33 -10.89 1.71
CA GLY A 46 -34.12 -12.32 1.41
C GLY A 46 -32.79 -12.65 0.73
N THR A 47 -31.86 -11.70 0.62
CA THR A 47 -30.53 -11.90 0.05
C THR A 47 -29.71 -12.90 0.85
N ILE A 48 -29.70 -12.78 2.18
CA ILE A 48 -28.96 -13.67 3.07
C ILE A 48 -29.87 -14.30 4.13
N ASN A 49 -29.44 -15.44 4.64
CA ASN A 49 -30.06 -16.12 5.77
C ASN A 49 -28.99 -16.46 6.81
N GLY A 50 -29.41 -16.60 8.07
CA GLY A 50 -28.62 -17.32 9.08
C GLY A 50 -28.66 -18.83 8.86
N PHE A 51 -27.95 -19.53 9.74
CA PHE A 51 -27.83 -20.98 9.75
C PHE A 51 -29.06 -21.63 10.40
N GLU A 52 -29.21 -22.94 10.18
CA GLU A 52 -30.34 -23.72 10.72
C GLU A 52 -30.35 -23.76 12.25
N ASP A 53 -29.19 -23.56 12.89
CA ASP A 53 -29.01 -23.47 14.34
C ASP A 53 -29.46 -22.12 14.94
N GLY A 54 -29.97 -21.19 14.13
CA GLY A 54 -30.42 -19.87 14.57
C GLY A 54 -29.30 -18.83 14.69
N THR A 55 -28.07 -19.16 14.25
CA THR A 55 -26.92 -18.24 14.28
C THR A 55 -26.73 -17.48 12.96
N PHE A 56 -26.02 -16.35 13.00
CA PHE A 56 -25.55 -15.60 11.84
C PHE A 56 -24.06 -15.82 11.55
N ARG A 57 -23.26 -16.05 12.60
CA ARG A 57 -21.79 -16.19 12.60
C ARG A 57 -21.08 -14.96 12.04
N PRO A 58 -21.22 -13.77 12.67
CA PRO A 58 -20.74 -12.50 12.13
C PRO A 58 -19.23 -12.46 11.88
N THR A 59 -18.44 -13.14 12.72
CA THR A 59 -16.98 -13.23 12.65
C THR A 59 -16.48 -14.42 11.82
N GLY A 60 -17.37 -15.26 11.31
CA GLY A 60 -16.99 -16.42 10.49
C GLY A 60 -16.47 -15.98 9.13
N THR A 61 -15.31 -16.53 8.73
CA THR A 61 -14.72 -16.31 7.41
C THR A 61 -15.64 -16.84 6.30
N VAL A 62 -15.78 -16.08 5.21
CA VAL A 62 -16.63 -16.42 4.06
C VAL A 62 -15.81 -17.06 2.96
N THR A 63 -16.26 -18.20 2.45
CA THR A 63 -15.68 -18.83 1.25
C THR A 63 -16.12 -18.17 -0.04
N ARG A 64 -15.37 -18.37 -1.13
CA ARG A 64 -15.72 -17.87 -2.47
C ARG A 64 -17.12 -18.30 -2.91
N ALA A 65 -17.51 -19.56 -2.68
CA ALA A 65 -18.85 -20.05 -3.02
C ALA A 65 -19.95 -19.42 -2.15
N GLU A 66 -19.69 -19.20 -0.86
CA GLU A 66 -20.65 -18.54 0.03
C GLU A 66 -20.85 -17.08 -0.34
N PHE A 67 -19.78 -16.36 -0.65
CA PHE A 67 -19.87 -14.95 -1.04
C PHE A 67 -20.69 -14.78 -2.32
N VAL A 68 -20.43 -15.57 -3.37
CA VAL A 68 -21.19 -15.45 -4.63
C VAL A 68 -22.67 -15.83 -4.46
N LYS A 69 -23.00 -16.70 -3.49
CA LYS A 69 -24.39 -16.95 -3.09
C LYS A 69 -24.99 -15.76 -2.33
N MET A 70 -24.23 -15.13 -1.43
CA MET A 70 -24.67 -13.94 -0.69
C MET A 70 -24.95 -12.75 -1.61
N ILE A 71 -24.09 -12.46 -2.58
CA ILE A 71 -24.30 -11.34 -3.51
C ILE A 71 -25.33 -11.67 -4.60
N GLY A 72 -25.66 -12.96 -4.80
CA GLY A 72 -26.64 -13.43 -5.77
C GLY A 72 -26.10 -13.56 -7.20
N LYS A 73 -26.97 -13.99 -8.13
CA LYS A 73 -26.61 -14.19 -9.54
C LYS A 73 -26.25 -12.87 -10.21
N GLY A 74 -25.17 -12.87 -10.98
CA GLY A 74 -24.77 -11.73 -11.81
C GLY A 74 -25.51 -11.68 -13.15
N PRO A 75 -25.23 -10.66 -13.98
CA PRO A 75 -25.95 -10.43 -15.22
C PRO A 75 -25.61 -11.43 -16.34
N SER A 76 -24.47 -12.14 -16.23
CA SER A 76 -23.94 -12.99 -17.30
C SER A 76 -23.54 -14.37 -16.77
N ARG A 77 -23.69 -15.40 -17.59
CA ARG A 77 -23.24 -16.77 -17.31
C ARG A 77 -21.95 -17.09 -18.07
N ARG A 78 -20.97 -17.69 -17.40
CA ARG A 78 -19.76 -18.24 -18.02
C ARG A 78 -20.12 -19.41 -18.95
N SER A 79 -19.46 -19.49 -20.11
CA SER A 79 -19.71 -20.53 -21.13
C SER A 79 -18.99 -21.86 -20.86
N VAL A 80 -17.89 -21.82 -20.13
CA VAL A 80 -17.07 -22.99 -19.77
C VAL A 80 -17.18 -23.22 -18.27
N ASN A 81 -17.52 -24.45 -17.86
CA ASN A 81 -17.57 -24.84 -16.45
C ASN A 81 -16.18 -24.79 -15.81
N TYR A 82 -16.13 -24.48 -14.52
CA TYR A 82 -14.92 -24.67 -13.72
C TYR A 82 -14.68 -26.16 -13.46
N ASP A 83 -13.41 -26.57 -13.45
CA ASP A 83 -13.03 -27.99 -13.35
C ASP A 83 -13.36 -28.59 -11.97
N ASP A 84 -13.43 -27.75 -10.94
CA ASP A 84 -13.64 -28.13 -9.54
C ASP A 84 -15.05 -27.78 -9.00
N VAL A 85 -15.97 -27.35 -9.87
CA VAL A 85 -17.37 -27.03 -9.49
C VAL A 85 -18.35 -27.84 -10.34
N PRO A 86 -18.67 -29.09 -9.94
CA PRO A 86 -19.62 -29.92 -10.66
C PRO A 86 -21.05 -29.34 -10.57
N ASN A 87 -21.91 -29.68 -11.54
CA ASN A 87 -23.31 -29.21 -11.59
C ASN A 87 -24.13 -29.57 -10.33
N SER A 88 -23.72 -30.59 -9.58
CA SER A 88 -24.32 -31.00 -8.30
C SER A 88 -23.90 -30.13 -7.11
N HIS A 89 -22.88 -29.29 -7.26
CA HIS A 89 -22.43 -28.40 -6.20
C HIS A 89 -23.54 -27.38 -5.87
N TRP A 90 -23.86 -27.19 -4.58
CA TRP A 90 -24.97 -26.33 -4.13
C TRP A 90 -24.86 -24.87 -4.61
N ALA A 91 -23.64 -24.41 -4.86
CA ALA A 91 -23.36 -23.06 -5.34
C ALA A 91 -23.27 -22.96 -6.88
N TYR A 92 -23.39 -24.08 -7.61
CA TYR A 92 -23.03 -24.17 -9.04
C TYR A 92 -23.59 -23.01 -9.87
N GLU A 93 -24.89 -22.77 -9.78
CA GLU A 93 -25.54 -21.68 -10.53
C GLU A 93 -25.05 -20.28 -10.15
N TYR A 94 -24.76 -20.05 -8.86
CA TYR A 94 -24.23 -18.77 -8.39
C TYR A 94 -22.80 -18.57 -8.86
N VAL A 95 -21.96 -19.61 -8.77
CA VAL A 95 -20.58 -19.59 -9.26
C VAL A 95 -20.55 -19.27 -10.76
N MET A 96 -21.32 -20.01 -11.56
CA MET A 96 -21.34 -19.87 -13.01
C MET A 96 -21.90 -18.54 -13.52
N THR A 97 -22.68 -17.83 -12.70
CA THR A 97 -23.23 -16.50 -13.02
C THR A 97 -22.61 -15.39 -12.23
N SER A 98 -21.60 -15.68 -11.39
CA SER A 98 -21.11 -14.71 -10.42
C SER A 98 -20.43 -13.52 -11.10
N GLY A 99 -19.67 -13.77 -12.16
CA GLY A 99 -18.70 -12.83 -12.72
C GLY A 99 -17.36 -12.84 -11.99
N LEU A 100 -17.19 -13.67 -10.96
CA LEU A 100 -15.92 -13.80 -10.24
C LEU A 100 -14.95 -14.70 -11.03
N ASP A 101 -13.73 -14.24 -11.23
CA ASP A 101 -12.68 -14.96 -11.97
C ASP A 101 -12.26 -16.28 -11.29
N ALA A 102 -11.62 -17.17 -12.06
CA ALA A 102 -10.97 -18.36 -11.52
C ALA A 102 -9.89 -18.00 -10.50
N ALA A 103 -9.70 -18.82 -9.48
CA ALA A 103 -8.63 -18.62 -8.50
C ALA A 103 -7.28 -19.13 -9.03
N PHE A 104 -7.29 -20.22 -9.80
CA PHE A 104 -6.10 -20.79 -10.43
C PHE A 104 -6.52 -21.52 -11.71
N GLU A 105 -5.93 -21.17 -12.86
CA GLU A 105 -6.30 -21.73 -14.17
C GLU A 105 -7.83 -21.76 -14.40
N ASN A 106 -8.44 -22.94 -14.55
CA ASN A 106 -9.89 -23.11 -14.67
C ASN A 106 -10.56 -23.63 -13.38
N MET A 107 -9.91 -23.46 -12.22
CA MET A 107 -10.44 -23.81 -10.90
C MET A 107 -11.03 -22.59 -10.19
N PHE A 108 -12.26 -22.72 -9.71
CA PHE A 108 -12.93 -21.68 -8.93
C PHE A 108 -12.49 -21.67 -7.46
N CYS A 109 -12.06 -22.80 -6.91
CA CYS A 109 -11.71 -23.00 -5.51
C CYS A 109 -12.87 -22.62 -4.55
N PRO A 110 -14.03 -23.29 -4.62
CA PRO A 110 -15.27 -22.86 -3.95
C PRO A 110 -15.17 -22.79 -2.42
N SER A 111 -14.32 -23.63 -1.80
CA SER A 111 -14.13 -23.71 -0.35
C SER A 111 -13.04 -22.78 0.18
N THR A 112 -12.28 -22.11 -0.69
CA THR A 112 -11.24 -21.18 -0.27
C THR A 112 -11.88 -19.88 0.24
N PRO A 113 -11.40 -19.30 1.36
CA PRO A 113 -11.80 -17.97 1.81
C PRO A 113 -11.70 -16.92 0.68
N ILE A 114 -12.72 -16.10 0.52
CA ILE A 114 -12.67 -14.99 -0.43
C ILE A 114 -11.90 -13.82 0.18
N THR A 115 -11.10 -13.16 -0.65
CA THR A 115 -10.36 -11.96 -0.25
C THR A 115 -11.13 -10.68 -0.53
N ARG A 116 -10.77 -9.61 0.17
CA ARG A 116 -11.30 -8.26 -0.05
C ARG A 116 -11.04 -7.77 -1.48
N GLY A 117 -9.89 -8.10 -2.06
CA GLY A 117 -9.51 -7.76 -3.43
C GLY A 117 -10.42 -8.42 -4.47
N GLU A 118 -10.69 -9.71 -4.31
CA GLU A 118 -11.65 -10.43 -5.17
C GLU A 118 -13.04 -9.81 -5.12
N VAL A 119 -13.51 -9.44 -3.92
CA VAL A 119 -14.79 -8.76 -3.74
C VAL A 119 -14.79 -7.36 -4.35
N ALA A 120 -13.72 -6.57 -4.17
CA ALA A 120 -13.64 -5.23 -4.73
C ALA A 120 -13.76 -5.24 -6.26
N ILE A 121 -13.04 -6.16 -6.91
CA ILE A 121 -13.08 -6.37 -8.36
C ILE A 121 -14.49 -6.81 -8.79
N LEU A 122 -15.06 -7.82 -8.13
CA LEU A 122 -16.39 -8.34 -8.46
C LEU A 122 -17.48 -7.27 -8.34
N LEU A 123 -17.45 -6.46 -7.27
CA LEU A 123 -18.42 -5.39 -7.06
C LEU A 123 -18.31 -4.30 -8.13
N TRP A 124 -17.08 -3.90 -8.47
CA TRP A 124 -16.82 -2.90 -9.50
C TRP A 124 -17.28 -3.39 -10.89
N GLU A 125 -16.97 -4.64 -11.26
CA GLU A 125 -17.41 -5.23 -12.52
C GLU A 125 -18.94 -5.34 -12.59
N ARG A 126 -19.59 -5.75 -11.49
CA ARG A 126 -21.06 -5.79 -11.40
C ARG A 126 -21.71 -4.41 -11.45
N ALA A 127 -21.00 -3.36 -11.07
CA ALA A 127 -21.43 -1.98 -11.25
C ALA A 127 -21.25 -1.46 -12.69
N GLY A 128 -20.76 -2.30 -13.61
CA GLY A 128 -20.50 -1.93 -15.01
C GLY A 128 -19.13 -1.29 -15.23
N SER A 129 -18.16 -1.59 -14.36
CA SER A 129 -16.79 -1.06 -14.41
C SER A 129 -16.73 0.48 -14.51
N PRO A 130 -17.45 1.22 -13.65
CA PRO A 130 -17.48 2.68 -13.70
C PRO A 130 -16.09 3.26 -13.43
N LYS A 131 -15.82 4.43 -14.03
CA LYS A 131 -14.65 5.23 -13.67
C LYS A 131 -14.82 5.83 -12.28
N SER A 132 -13.77 5.80 -11.49
CA SER A 132 -13.83 5.93 -10.02
C SER A 132 -13.72 7.36 -9.50
N GLY A 133 -13.29 8.30 -10.34
CA GLY A 133 -12.77 9.61 -9.91
C GLY A 133 -11.27 9.51 -9.55
N MET A 134 -10.71 10.58 -9.01
CA MET A 134 -9.30 10.63 -8.62
C MET A 134 -9.16 10.09 -7.20
N VAL A 135 -8.32 9.07 -6.98
CA VAL A 135 -7.90 8.66 -5.62
C VAL A 135 -6.37 8.60 -5.57
N PRO A 136 -5.78 8.81 -4.39
CA PRO A 136 -4.34 8.65 -4.16
C PRO A 136 -3.76 7.32 -4.66
N PRO A 137 -2.53 7.32 -5.24
CA PRO A 137 -1.74 6.12 -5.53
C PRO A 137 -1.65 5.11 -4.41
N VAL A 138 -1.51 5.59 -3.18
CA VAL A 138 -1.43 4.73 -2.00
C VAL A 138 -2.67 3.83 -1.87
N ILE A 139 -3.83 4.25 -2.39
CA ILE A 139 -5.05 3.46 -2.47
C ILE A 139 -5.09 2.63 -3.75
N SER A 140 -4.96 3.28 -4.90
CA SER A 140 -5.20 2.65 -6.21
C SER A 140 -4.19 1.54 -6.52
N ASN A 141 -2.93 1.71 -6.12
CA ASN A 141 -1.84 0.77 -6.39
C ASN A 141 -1.83 -0.45 -5.47
N GLN A 142 -2.80 -0.59 -4.54
CA GLN A 142 -2.94 -1.81 -3.74
C GLN A 142 -3.55 -2.97 -4.55
N SER A 143 -4.15 -2.70 -5.70
CA SER A 143 -4.80 -3.71 -6.55
C SER A 143 -4.16 -3.80 -7.92
N SER A 144 -4.11 -5.01 -8.47
CA SER A 144 -3.83 -5.24 -9.89
C SER A 144 -4.91 -4.70 -10.84
N LYS A 145 -6.09 -4.34 -10.30
CA LYS A 145 -7.14 -3.56 -10.99
C LYS A 145 -7.35 -2.22 -10.28
N PRO A 146 -6.50 -1.19 -10.53
CA PRO A 146 -6.54 0.08 -9.79
C PRO A 146 -7.90 0.79 -9.83
N ASP A 147 -8.63 0.73 -10.94
CA ASP A 147 -9.98 1.30 -11.05
C ASP A 147 -10.95 0.68 -10.03
N ALA A 148 -10.87 -0.63 -9.78
CA ALA A 148 -11.73 -1.31 -8.81
C ALA A 148 -11.44 -0.84 -7.38
N ALA A 149 -10.16 -0.82 -6.98
CA ALA A 149 -9.73 -0.30 -5.68
C ALA A 149 -10.17 1.16 -5.49
N SER A 150 -9.98 1.96 -6.54
CA SER A 150 -10.36 3.37 -6.54
C SER A 150 -11.87 3.53 -6.39
N TRP A 151 -12.68 2.70 -7.07
CA TRP A 151 -14.13 2.80 -7.03
C TRP A 151 -14.68 2.43 -5.66
N VAL A 152 -14.20 1.33 -5.07
CA VAL A 152 -14.67 0.92 -3.74
C VAL A 152 -14.27 1.92 -2.66
N TYR A 153 -13.10 2.53 -2.77
CA TYR A 153 -12.64 3.57 -1.83
C TYR A 153 -13.42 4.87 -1.99
N ALA A 154 -13.47 5.41 -3.21
CA ALA A 154 -14.08 6.71 -3.49
C ALA A 154 -15.57 6.73 -3.15
N ASN A 155 -16.27 5.60 -3.18
CA ASN A 155 -17.68 5.50 -2.81
C ASN A 155 -17.92 5.02 -1.37
N GLY A 156 -16.88 4.88 -0.55
CA GLY A 156 -16.99 4.46 0.85
C GLY A 156 -17.45 3.02 1.03
N ILE A 157 -17.36 2.18 -0.02
CA ILE A 157 -17.68 0.75 0.07
C ILE A 157 -16.62 0.08 0.94
N MET A 158 -15.35 0.34 0.64
CA MET A 158 -14.19 -0.22 1.31
C MET A 158 -13.13 0.88 1.50
N THR A 159 -12.87 1.29 2.74
CA THR A 159 -11.93 2.39 3.04
C THR A 159 -10.71 1.97 3.85
N GLY A 160 -10.73 0.79 4.48
CA GLY A 160 -9.74 0.40 5.48
C GLY A 160 -10.03 1.00 6.86
N ASP A 161 -9.46 0.41 7.91
CA ASP A 161 -9.64 0.90 9.29
C ASP A 161 -8.83 2.16 9.57
N ASP A 162 -7.70 2.32 8.85
CA ASP A 162 -6.79 3.46 8.92
C ASP A 162 -6.98 4.45 7.76
N TYR A 163 -7.99 4.23 6.90
CA TYR A 163 -8.30 5.01 5.70
C TYR A 163 -7.21 5.03 4.61
N VAL A 164 -6.16 4.23 4.78
CA VAL A 164 -5.04 4.13 3.84
C VAL A 164 -4.90 2.72 3.30
N ASN A 165 -5.08 1.67 4.10
CA ASN A 165 -4.91 0.28 3.66
C ASN A 165 -6.25 -0.42 3.48
N LEU A 166 -6.60 -0.75 2.24
CA LEU A 166 -7.81 -1.50 1.90
C LEU A 166 -7.76 -2.96 2.37
N ARG A 167 -6.56 -3.48 2.65
CA ARG A 167 -6.28 -4.86 3.06
C ARG A 167 -6.79 -5.88 2.05
N LEU A 168 -6.49 -5.69 0.77
CA LEU A 168 -7.09 -6.49 -0.31
C LEU A 168 -6.78 -7.99 -0.21
N SER A 169 -5.68 -8.38 0.43
CA SER A 169 -5.33 -9.78 0.67
C SER A 169 -6.06 -10.43 1.84
N ASP A 170 -6.65 -9.63 2.75
CA ASP A 170 -7.34 -10.16 3.92
C ASP A 170 -8.65 -10.84 3.50
N THR A 171 -9.01 -11.91 4.22
CA THR A 171 -10.28 -12.61 4.02
C THR A 171 -11.42 -11.85 4.69
N LEU A 172 -12.64 -12.03 4.20
CA LEU A 172 -13.83 -11.38 4.76
C LEU A 172 -14.54 -12.24 5.80
N THR A 173 -14.98 -11.60 6.88
CA THR A 173 -16.03 -12.14 7.76
C THR A 173 -17.42 -11.98 7.13
N ARG A 174 -18.42 -12.75 7.59
CA ARG A 174 -19.82 -12.61 7.12
C ARG A 174 -20.41 -11.22 7.36
N ALA A 175 -20.04 -10.58 8.48
CA ALA A 175 -20.47 -9.22 8.79
C ALA A 175 -19.91 -8.21 7.77
N GLU A 176 -18.62 -8.31 7.45
CA GLU A 176 -17.98 -7.46 6.43
C GLU A 176 -18.53 -7.71 5.04
N ALA A 177 -18.69 -8.97 4.63
CA ALA A 177 -19.31 -9.31 3.35
C ALA A 177 -20.70 -8.67 3.21
N SER A 178 -21.51 -8.70 4.28
CA SER A 178 -22.84 -8.07 4.30
C SER A 178 -22.77 -6.55 4.14
N ALA A 179 -21.84 -5.91 4.85
CA ALA A 179 -21.63 -4.47 4.75
C ALA A 179 -21.20 -4.03 3.34
N LEU A 180 -20.27 -4.75 2.72
CA LEU A 180 -19.79 -4.46 1.36
C LEU A 180 -20.90 -4.60 0.31
N ILE A 181 -21.75 -5.63 0.43
CA ILE A 181 -22.90 -5.83 -0.46
C ILE A 181 -23.90 -4.67 -0.32
N VAL A 182 -24.26 -4.28 0.91
CA VAL A 182 -25.22 -3.17 1.11
C VAL A 182 -24.64 -1.83 0.63
N ARG A 183 -23.39 -1.53 0.98
CA ARG A 183 -22.75 -0.27 0.55
C ARG A 183 -22.67 -0.16 -0.96
N SER A 184 -22.27 -1.24 -1.65
CA SER A 184 -22.20 -1.25 -3.11
C SER A 184 -23.56 -1.06 -3.78
N ARG A 185 -24.64 -1.65 -3.25
CA ARG A 185 -26.02 -1.44 -3.73
C ARG A 185 -26.48 0.01 -3.61
N ASN A 186 -25.97 0.75 -2.63
CA ASN A 186 -26.36 2.13 -2.37
C ASN A 186 -25.57 3.15 -3.20
N VAL A 187 -24.56 2.73 -3.96
CA VAL A 187 -23.78 3.64 -4.82
C VAL A 187 -24.60 4.10 -6.01
N ASN A 188 -24.69 5.41 -6.19
CA ASN A 188 -25.35 6.08 -7.31
C ASN A 188 -24.65 7.42 -7.64
N SER A 189 -25.17 8.17 -8.61
CA SER A 189 -24.55 9.43 -9.07
C SER A 189 -24.51 10.55 -8.03
N GLN A 190 -25.27 10.45 -6.94
CA GLN A 190 -25.32 11.41 -5.84
C GLN A 190 -24.50 10.98 -4.62
N THR A 191 -23.94 9.76 -4.61
CA THR A 191 -23.14 9.26 -3.50
C THR A 191 -21.95 10.19 -3.23
N PRO A 192 -21.84 10.79 -2.03
CA PRO A 192 -20.70 11.62 -1.68
C PRO A 192 -19.41 10.83 -1.76
N LYS A 193 -18.37 11.45 -2.32
CA LYS A 193 -17.07 10.79 -2.45
C LYS A 193 -16.27 10.88 -1.17
N THR A 194 -15.58 9.80 -0.82
CA THR A 194 -14.65 9.74 0.31
C THR A 194 -13.49 10.70 0.08
N ASN A 195 -13.25 11.59 1.04
CA ASN A 195 -12.09 12.48 1.02
C ASN A 195 -10.94 11.84 1.82
N PHE A 196 -9.86 11.47 1.13
CA PHE A 196 -8.68 10.86 1.73
C PHE A 196 -8.07 11.78 2.79
N TYR A 197 -7.77 13.03 2.42
CA TYR A 197 -7.11 14.01 3.29
C TYR A 197 -7.84 14.24 4.63
N SER A 198 -9.18 14.29 4.62
CA SER A 198 -9.95 14.56 5.85
C SER A 198 -10.12 13.34 6.76
N ASN A 199 -10.02 12.13 6.22
CA ASN A 199 -10.36 10.90 6.94
C ASN A 199 -9.14 10.15 7.47
N VAL A 200 -7.98 10.35 6.86
CA VAL A 200 -6.71 9.76 7.31
C VAL A 200 -6.31 10.32 8.67
N ASP A 201 -5.91 9.42 9.58
CA ASP A 201 -5.47 9.77 10.93
C ASP A 201 -4.27 10.74 10.89
N SER A 202 -4.34 11.83 11.65
CA SER A 202 -3.28 12.85 11.71
C SER A 202 -1.91 12.28 12.06
N LYS A 203 -1.84 11.17 12.80
CA LYS A 203 -0.58 10.53 13.15
C LYS A 203 0.13 9.96 11.91
N ILE A 204 -0.62 9.56 10.89
CA ILE A 204 -0.07 9.09 9.62
C ILE A 204 0.70 10.23 8.95
N PHE A 205 0.09 11.41 8.85
CA PHE A 205 0.74 12.58 8.27
C PHE A 205 1.97 13.04 9.06
N GLU A 206 1.88 13.05 10.39
CA GLU A 206 3.03 13.36 11.24
C GLU A 206 4.19 12.38 10.99
N ASN A 207 3.90 11.08 10.90
CA ASN A 207 4.93 10.07 10.68
C ASN A 207 5.52 10.13 9.28
N THR A 208 4.70 10.25 8.23
CA THR A 208 5.18 10.42 6.85
C THR A 208 6.13 11.62 6.74
N TYR A 209 5.76 12.74 7.36
CA TYR A 209 6.61 13.93 7.39
C TYR A 209 7.94 13.68 8.11
N ASN A 210 7.90 13.05 9.29
CA ASN A 210 9.07 12.88 10.15
C ASN A 210 10.03 11.77 9.67
N TRP A 211 9.54 10.71 9.02
CA TRP A 211 10.38 9.58 8.56
C TRP A 211 11.30 9.97 7.41
N LEU A 212 10.78 10.69 6.42
CA LEU A 212 11.57 11.12 5.26
C LEU A 212 12.67 12.13 5.64
N LYS A 213 12.52 12.86 6.75
CA LYS A 213 13.46 13.91 7.21
C LYS A 213 13.83 14.90 6.10
N VAL A 214 12.87 15.18 5.22
CA VAL A 214 13.07 16.05 4.05
C VAL A 214 12.97 17.53 4.38
N VAL A 215 12.52 17.88 5.60
CA VAL A 215 12.42 19.26 6.09
C VAL A 215 12.98 19.34 7.51
N ASP A 216 13.83 20.34 7.78
CA ASP A 216 14.50 20.55 9.08
C ASP A 216 13.63 21.29 10.11
N LYS A 217 12.32 21.08 10.04
CA LYS A 217 11.33 21.77 10.86
C LYS A 217 10.39 20.75 11.47
N PRO A 218 10.07 20.81 12.78
CA PRO A 218 9.15 19.86 13.39
C PRO A 218 7.75 19.96 12.76
N TYR A 219 7.08 18.82 12.66
CA TYR A 219 5.72 18.74 12.13
C TYR A 219 4.73 19.53 13.00
N SER A 220 3.84 20.28 12.34
CA SER A 220 2.66 20.87 12.95
C SER A 220 1.56 20.98 11.89
N GLU A 221 0.34 20.52 12.15
CA GLU A 221 -0.69 20.43 11.10
C GLU A 221 -0.91 21.75 10.34
N SER A 222 -0.95 22.87 11.06
CA SER A 222 -1.18 24.21 10.49
C SER A 222 0.10 24.93 10.05
N GLY A 223 1.28 24.34 10.27
CA GLY A 223 2.56 24.94 9.92
C GLY A 223 2.66 25.19 8.43
N LYS A 224 3.33 26.29 8.05
CA LYS A 224 3.62 26.63 6.65
C LYS A 224 5.06 26.27 6.28
N LEU A 225 5.27 26.01 5.00
CA LEU A 225 6.58 25.78 4.40
C LEU A 225 6.91 26.90 3.42
N THR A 226 8.18 27.28 3.35
CA THR A 226 8.68 28.19 2.33
C THR A 226 9.00 27.44 1.04
N LYS A 227 9.11 28.17 -0.09
CA LYS A 227 9.54 27.61 -1.37
C LYS A 227 10.94 26.98 -1.27
N GLY A 228 11.84 27.59 -0.48
CA GLY A 228 13.17 27.04 -0.21
C GLY A 228 13.15 25.72 0.56
N GLU A 229 12.28 25.59 1.57
CA GLU A 229 12.09 24.34 2.31
C GLU A 229 11.53 23.22 1.40
N VAL A 230 10.58 23.55 0.53
CA VAL A 230 10.03 22.61 -0.47
C VAL A 230 11.10 22.20 -1.50
N ALA A 231 11.92 23.15 -1.95
CA ALA A 231 13.03 22.87 -2.85
C ALA A 231 14.07 21.94 -2.22
N MET A 232 14.41 22.18 -0.96
CA MET A 232 15.29 21.31 -0.18
C MET A 232 14.70 19.91 -0.05
N ALA A 233 13.40 19.79 0.23
CA ALA A 233 12.74 18.49 0.29
C ALA A 233 12.86 17.72 -1.03
N ALA A 234 12.59 18.36 -2.17
CA ALA A 234 12.75 17.74 -3.48
C ALA A 234 14.21 17.34 -3.78
N ALA A 235 15.18 18.19 -3.42
CA ALA A 235 16.60 17.91 -3.55
C ALA A 235 17.04 16.69 -2.72
N ARG A 236 16.53 16.57 -1.49
CA ARG A 236 16.79 15.41 -0.61
C ARG A 236 16.20 14.12 -1.16
N LEU A 237 15.01 14.17 -1.76
CA LEU A 237 14.42 13.03 -2.45
C LEU A 237 15.24 12.64 -3.69
N LEU A 238 15.67 13.60 -4.51
CA LEU A 238 16.48 13.34 -5.71
C LEU A 238 17.84 12.69 -5.41
N SER A 239 18.36 12.94 -4.22
CA SER A 239 19.67 12.47 -3.78
C SER A 239 19.58 11.36 -2.74
N ASP A 240 18.39 10.95 -2.30
CA ASP A 240 18.20 10.05 -1.16
C ASP A 240 19.03 10.41 0.09
N ASN A 241 19.36 11.70 0.26
CA ASN A 241 20.25 12.22 1.30
C ASN A 241 19.58 13.35 2.06
N THR A 242 19.52 13.24 3.38
CA THR A 242 18.99 14.30 4.26
C THR A 242 19.84 15.57 4.30
N ASN A 243 21.10 15.50 3.88
CA ASN A 243 21.98 16.64 3.73
C ASN A 243 22.80 16.50 2.42
N PRO A 244 22.19 16.80 1.27
CA PRO A 244 22.83 16.61 -0.02
C PRO A 244 24.03 17.53 -0.18
N ASP A 245 25.18 16.94 -0.51
CA ASP A 245 26.34 17.69 -0.97
C ASP A 245 26.21 17.93 -2.48
N TYR A 246 26.69 19.07 -2.98
CA TYR A 246 26.53 19.49 -4.38
C TYR A 246 27.83 19.48 -5.21
N PRO A 247 28.71 18.46 -5.13
CA PRO A 247 30.06 18.53 -5.71
C PRO A 247 30.08 18.72 -7.24
N GLY A 248 28.98 18.44 -7.94
CA GLY A 248 28.80 18.69 -9.39
C GLY A 248 28.14 20.03 -9.77
N VAL A 249 27.60 20.80 -8.82
CA VAL A 249 26.97 22.12 -9.07
C VAL A 249 28.03 23.25 -9.10
N SER A 250 29.31 22.88 -8.96
CA SER A 250 30.49 23.76 -9.00
C SER A 250 30.82 24.25 -10.42
N ALA A 251 29.94 25.08 -11.00
CA ALA A 251 30.29 25.98 -12.10
C ALA A 251 29.76 27.38 -11.78
N THR A 252 30.50 28.11 -10.94
CA THR A 252 30.49 29.59 -10.88
C THR A 252 29.18 30.32 -10.51
N ILE A 253 28.22 29.69 -9.83
CA ILE A 253 27.08 30.46 -9.26
C ILE A 253 27.28 30.54 -7.74
N SER A 254 27.72 31.72 -7.29
CA SER A 254 27.63 32.09 -5.87
C SER A 254 26.16 32.37 -5.59
N PHE A 255 25.56 31.57 -4.71
CA PHE A 255 24.18 31.78 -4.32
C PHE A 255 24.14 32.50 -2.97
N ASP A 256 23.42 33.61 -2.88
CA ASP A 256 23.31 34.40 -1.65
C ASP A 256 22.42 33.74 -0.58
N HIS A 257 21.73 32.64 -0.92
CA HIS A 257 20.71 32.01 -0.09
C HIS A 257 20.95 30.51 0.14
N PRO A 258 20.73 29.96 1.37
CA PRO A 258 20.99 28.55 1.70
C PRO A 258 20.18 27.55 0.86
N TYR A 259 19.01 27.94 0.35
CA TYR A 259 18.17 27.06 -0.47
C TYR A 259 18.35 27.26 -1.98
N ALA A 260 19.12 28.25 -2.42
CA ALA A 260 19.24 28.53 -3.85
C ALA A 260 19.99 27.43 -4.61
N GLN A 261 20.88 26.68 -3.96
CA GLN A 261 21.48 25.46 -4.53
C GLN A 261 20.44 24.34 -4.74
N ALA A 262 19.54 24.12 -3.77
CA ALA A 262 18.45 23.17 -3.90
C ALA A 262 17.48 23.57 -5.02
N ILE A 263 17.16 24.87 -5.12
CA ILE A 263 16.36 25.41 -6.23
C ILE A 263 17.07 25.18 -7.57
N ASN A 264 18.37 25.41 -7.63
CA ASN A 264 19.15 25.21 -8.85
C ASN A 264 19.22 23.75 -9.30
N MET A 265 19.35 22.81 -8.36
CA MET A 265 19.51 21.38 -8.66
C MET A 265 18.17 20.69 -8.93
N ALA A 266 17.18 20.95 -8.09
CA ALA A 266 15.90 20.23 -8.09
C ALA A 266 14.76 21.00 -8.75
N CYS A 267 14.88 22.32 -8.91
CA CYS A 267 13.72 23.18 -9.12
C CYS A 267 13.79 24.07 -10.37
N ARG A 268 14.87 24.05 -11.17
CA ARG A 268 14.93 24.81 -12.44
C ARG A 268 13.73 24.56 -13.36
N TYR A 269 13.11 23.38 -13.27
CA TYR A 269 11.96 23.00 -14.08
C TYR A 269 10.60 23.52 -13.59
N TRP A 270 10.47 23.91 -12.31
CA TRP A 270 9.19 24.41 -11.77
C TRP A 270 9.27 25.83 -11.23
N ALA A 271 10.40 26.19 -10.63
CA ALA A 271 10.66 27.52 -10.12
C ALA A 271 11.21 28.45 -11.21
N GLY A 272 11.85 27.96 -12.27
CA GLY A 272 12.55 28.80 -13.27
C GLY A 272 13.92 29.28 -12.78
N GLU A 273 14.81 29.62 -13.72
CA GLU A 273 16.20 29.97 -13.43
C GLU A 273 16.35 31.36 -12.77
N GLU A 274 15.41 32.27 -13.03
CA GLU A 274 15.37 33.64 -12.51
C GLU A 274 14.95 33.76 -11.04
N ASN A 275 14.59 32.64 -10.41
CA ASN A 275 14.01 32.59 -9.06
C ASN A 275 14.98 32.06 -7.99
N ASP A 276 16.28 32.04 -8.27
CA ASP A 276 17.35 31.57 -7.38
C ASP A 276 17.82 32.62 -6.34
N ASN A 277 16.90 33.41 -5.79
CA ASN A 277 17.21 34.49 -4.83
C ASN A 277 16.49 34.34 -3.48
N ALA A 278 17.00 35.01 -2.44
CA ALA A 278 16.47 34.97 -1.08
C ALA A 278 14.99 35.38 -0.99
N VAL A 279 14.59 36.41 -1.75
CA VAL A 279 13.22 36.91 -1.77
C VAL A 279 12.24 35.87 -2.30
N TYR A 280 12.66 35.03 -3.25
CA TYR A 280 11.84 33.93 -3.73
C TYR A 280 11.83 32.76 -2.73
N ALA A 281 13.00 32.36 -2.24
CA ALA A 281 13.15 31.20 -1.37
C ALA A 281 12.39 31.33 -0.03
N ASP A 282 12.28 32.54 0.52
CA ASP A 282 11.60 32.81 1.81
C ASP A 282 10.07 32.97 1.69
N LYS A 283 9.51 33.05 0.48
CA LYS A 283 8.05 33.10 0.30
C LYS A 283 7.42 31.77 0.71
N ASN A 284 6.21 31.85 1.26
CA ASN A 284 5.39 30.67 1.51
C ASN A 284 5.16 29.90 0.20
N ALA A 285 5.33 28.59 0.27
CA ALA A 285 5.01 27.68 -0.81
C ALA A 285 3.49 27.52 -0.93
N THR A 286 3.06 27.36 -2.16
CA THR A 286 1.69 27.02 -2.53
C THR A 286 1.54 25.53 -2.78
N VAL A 287 0.30 25.04 -2.87
CA VAL A 287 0.02 23.67 -3.30
C VAL A 287 0.70 23.36 -4.64
N LYS A 288 0.60 24.27 -5.61
CA LYS A 288 1.19 24.08 -6.94
C LYS A 288 2.69 23.91 -6.86
N ASP A 289 3.37 24.71 -6.04
CA ASP A 289 4.83 24.64 -5.85
C ASP A 289 5.26 23.24 -5.39
N VAL A 290 4.54 22.68 -4.41
CA VAL A 290 4.84 21.34 -3.87
C VAL A 290 4.56 20.24 -4.90
N ILE A 291 3.42 20.29 -5.59
CA ILE A 291 3.10 19.28 -6.62
C ILE A 291 4.19 19.27 -7.68
N LEU A 292 4.58 20.44 -8.19
CA LEU A 292 5.62 20.52 -9.22
C LEU A 292 6.98 20.01 -8.71
N ALA A 293 7.40 20.46 -7.53
CA ALA A 293 8.70 20.10 -6.96
C ALA A 293 8.82 18.58 -6.67
N LEU A 294 7.83 18.03 -5.98
CA LEU A 294 7.86 16.64 -5.55
C LEU A 294 7.55 15.68 -6.70
N THR A 295 6.68 16.04 -7.64
CA THR A 295 6.44 15.22 -8.84
C THR A 295 7.68 15.15 -9.72
N PHE A 296 8.41 16.27 -9.85
CA PHE A 296 9.70 16.25 -10.53
C PHE A 296 10.68 15.28 -9.86
N ALA A 297 10.80 15.34 -8.52
CA ALA A 297 11.65 14.42 -7.78
C ALA A 297 11.25 12.95 -8.04
N ALA A 298 9.96 12.63 -7.92
CA ALA A 298 9.41 11.29 -8.13
C ALA A 298 9.70 10.72 -9.52
N ILE A 299 9.51 11.52 -10.58
CA ILE A 299 9.80 11.10 -11.96
C ILE A 299 11.29 10.76 -12.13
N ARG A 300 12.15 11.51 -11.45
CA ARG A 300 13.61 11.36 -11.58
C ARG A 300 14.17 10.22 -10.73
N THR A 301 13.50 9.86 -9.63
CA THR A 301 13.91 8.78 -8.74
C THR A 301 13.21 7.45 -9.05
N SER A 302 12.11 7.45 -9.79
CA SER A 302 11.36 6.24 -10.13
C SER A 302 12.19 5.23 -10.93
N HIS A 303 12.14 3.97 -10.50
CA HIS A 303 12.76 2.84 -11.19
C HIS A 303 11.83 2.23 -12.25
N GLU A 304 10.53 2.53 -12.15
CA GLU A 304 9.53 2.16 -13.13
C GLU A 304 9.15 3.34 -14.03
N TYR A 305 8.59 3.02 -15.20
CA TYR A 305 8.04 4.02 -16.09
C TYR A 305 6.77 4.61 -15.48
N ILE A 306 6.85 5.87 -15.02
CA ILE A 306 5.65 6.63 -14.65
C ILE A 306 4.96 7.08 -15.95
N PRO A 307 3.73 6.59 -16.22
CA PRO A 307 3.04 6.92 -17.46
C PRO A 307 2.74 8.42 -17.53
N TYR A 308 3.11 9.01 -18.68
CA TYR A 308 2.73 10.36 -19.06
C TYR A 308 2.03 10.28 -20.41
N ASN A 309 0.72 10.57 -20.44
CA ASN A 309 0.01 10.59 -21.71
C ASN A 309 0.20 11.95 -22.43
N SER A 310 0.28 11.90 -23.75
CA SER A 310 0.19 13.09 -24.60
C SER A 310 -1.24 13.62 -24.76
N LYS A 311 -2.22 12.99 -24.07
CA LYS A 311 -3.68 13.15 -24.24
C LYS A 311 -4.39 14.12 -23.27
N GLY A 312 -3.66 14.87 -22.43
CA GLY A 312 -4.05 16.26 -22.18
C GLY A 312 -4.96 16.62 -21.00
N GLU A 313 -5.13 15.76 -19.99
CA GLU A 313 -5.86 16.13 -18.75
C GLU A 313 -4.89 16.58 -17.64
N MET A 314 -5.17 17.76 -17.08
CA MET A 314 -4.46 18.39 -15.95
C MET A 314 -5.49 18.95 -14.96
N TYR A 315 -5.03 19.41 -13.79
CA TYR A 315 -5.90 20.09 -12.83
C TYR A 315 -6.66 21.25 -13.51
N PRO A 316 -8.01 21.24 -13.50
CA PRO A 316 -8.81 22.20 -14.25
C PRO A 316 -8.64 23.65 -13.77
N GLU A 317 -8.15 23.85 -12.55
CA GLU A 317 -7.95 25.19 -11.98
C GLU A 317 -6.64 25.86 -12.43
N ILE A 318 -5.73 25.14 -13.07
CA ILE A 318 -4.45 25.71 -13.53
C ILE A 318 -4.55 26.02 -15.04
N GLN A 319 -4.68 27.30 -15.40
CA GLN A 319 -4.93 27.72 -16.78
C GLN A 319 -3.71 28.28 -17.53
N SER A 320 -2.65 28.66 -16.83
CA SER A 320 -1.50 29.39 -17.40
C SER A 320 -0.16 28.81 -16.94
N ALA A 321 0.02 27.51 -17.12
CA ALA A 321 1.28 26.82 -16.84
C ALA A 321 2.23 26.89 -18.04
N SER A 322 3.53 26.99 -17.78
CA SER A 322 4.57 26.75 -18.78
C SER A 322 4.48 25.32 -19.34
N GLU A 323 5.20 25.05 -20.43
CA GLU A 323 5.23 23.71 -21.03
C GLU A 323 5.75 22.66 -20.03
N GLN A 324 6.80 23.00 -19.28
CA GLN A 324 7.40 22.13 -18.26
C GLN A 324 6.45 21.89 -17.09
N GLU A 325 5.84 22.94 -16.56
CA GLU A 325 4.83 22.82 -15.50
C GLU A 325 3.65 21.95 -15.95
N THR A 326 3.20 22.14 -17.19
CA THR A 326 2.11 21.35 -17.77
C THR A 326 2.43 19.86 -17.78
N VAL A 327 3.67 19.47 -18.10
CA VAL A 327 4.09 18.06 -18.06
C VAL A 327 3.96 17.50 -16.65
N LEU A 328 4.53 18.19 -15.65
CA LEU A 328 4.52 17.74 -14.26
C LEU A 328 3.10 17.65 -13.68
N LEU A 329 2.26 18.66 -13.92
CA LEU A 329 0.89 18.71 -13.43
C LEU A 329 0.01 17.61 -14.04
N LYS A 330 0.18 17.32 -15.34
CA LYS A 330 -0.50 16.20 -16.00
C LYS A 330 -0.06 14.87 -15.43
N THR A 331 1.25 14.66 -15.23
CA THR A 331 1.77 13.43 -14.62
C THR A 331 1.17 13.23 -13.24
N ALA A 332 1.21 14.26 -12.38
CA ALA A 332 0.63 14.19 -11.03
C ALA A 332 -0.86 13.84 -11.07
N TYR A 333 -1.65 14.57 -11.87
CA TYR A 333 -3.09 14.36 -12.00
C TYR A 333 -3.45 12.95 -12.49
N GLN A 334 -2.76 12.48 -13.53
CA GLN A 334 -3.02 11.16 -14.13
C GLN A 334 -2.62 10.00 -13.22
N ASN A 335 -1.68 10.25 -12.32
CA ASN A 335 -1.30 9.31 -11.28
C ASN A 335 -2.10 9.58 -9.99
N GLY A 336 -3.17 10.37 -9.99
CA GLY A 336 -4.07 10.47 -8.83
C GLY A 336 -3.55 11.29 -7.66
N VAL A 337 -2.51 12.10 -7.86
CA VAL A 337 -2.06 13.08 -6.85
C VAL A 337 -3.10 14.18 -6.70
N GLY A 338 -3.46 14.53 -5.48
CA GLY A 338 -4.34 15.62 -5.09
C GLY A 338 -5.07 15.33 -3.78
N PHE A 339 -5.53 16.39 -3.10
CA PHE A 339 -6.11 16.26 -1.75
C PHE A 339 -7.50 15.62 -1.72
N ASN A 340 -8.29 15.87 -2.77
CA ASN A 340 -9.71 15.59 -2.79
C ASN A 340 -10.03 14.63 -3.93
N SER A 341 -11.04 13.79 -3.69
CA SER A 341 -11.55 12.84 -4.68
C SER A 341 -12.16 13.49 -5.94
N ASP A 342 -12.41 14.80 -5.90
CA ASP A 342 -12.98 15.58 -7.00
C ASP A 342 -11.91 16.19 -7.93
N GLY A 343 -10.63 15.93 -7.67
CA GLY A 343 -9.53 16.44 -8.50
C GLY A 343 -9.15 17.89 -8.23
N LYS A 344 -9.77 18.57 -7.25
CA LYS A 344 -9.50 19.98 -6.98
C LYS A 344 -8.35 20.18 -6.00
N ILE A 345 -7.43 21.07 -6.35
CA ILE A 345 -6.19 21.29 -5.58
C ILE A 345 -6.01 22.70 -5.03
N ASN A 346 -6.77 23.70 -5.51
CA ASN A 346 -6.59 25.12 -5.13
C ASN A 346 -5.11 25.57 -5.24
N PRO A 347 -4.58 25.69 -6.47
CA PRO A 347 -3.13 25.77 -6.73
C PRO A 347 -2.40 26.90 -6.00
N ASP A 348 -3.07 28.04 -5.80
CA ASP A 348 -2.48 29.24 -5.20
C ASP A 348 -2.60 29.30 -3.67
N LYS A 349 -3.26 28.30 -3.05
CA LYS A 349 -3.36 28.22 -1.59
C LYS A 349 -1.99 27.94 -0.99
N GLU A 350 -1.60 28.71 0.03
CA GLU A 350 -0.42 28.40 0.83
C GLU A 350 -0.54 27.02 1.48
N ILE A 351 0.46 26.17 1.28
CA ILE A 351 0.42 24.79 1.73
C ILE A 351 0.63 24.67 3.24
N THR A 352 -0.18 23.85 3.89
CA THR A 352 0.07 23.43 5.28
C THR A 352 0.98 22.20 5.32
N MET A 353 1.66 21.94 6.44
CA MET A 353 2.47 20.73 6.59
C MET A 353 1.62 19.46 6.53
N LYS A 354 0.34 19.51 6.96
CA LYS A 354 -0.57 18.38 6.78
C LYS A 354 -0.81 18.06 5.31
N GLU A 355 -1.05 19.08 4.48
CA GLU A 355 -1.20 18.94 3.03
C GLU A 355 0.10 18.50 2.37
N PHE A 356 1.23 19.05 2.79
CA PHE A 356 2.55 18.63 2.32
C PHE A 356 2.81 17.15 2.63
N ALA A 357 2.50 16.68 3.85
CA ALA A 357 2.62 15.27 4.23
C ALA A 357 1.69 14.36 3.41
N CYS A 358 0.48 14.82 3.09
CA CYS A 358 -0.44 14.11 2.20
C CYS A 358 0.15 13.96 0.79
N LEU A 359 0.71 15.03 0.23
CA LEU A 359 1.35 14.98 -1.10
C LEU A 359 2.61 14.12 -1.10
N LEU A 360 3.42 14.15 -0.03
CA LEU A 360 4.55 13.23 0.13
C LEU A 360 4.08 11.77 0.10
N LEU A 361 3.00 11.45 0.80
CA LEU A 361 2.42 10.11 0.82
C LEU A 361 1.92 9.67 -0.56
N GLU A 362 1.21 10.54 -1.26
CA GLU A 362 0.69 10.25 -2.60
C GLU A 362 1.81 10.01 -3.62
N ILE A 363 2.87 10.83 -3.53
CA ILE A 363 4.00 10.75 -4.43
C ILE A 363 4.89 9.54 -4.13
N ASP A 364 5.04 9.14 -2.85
CA ASP A 364 5.69 7.86 -2.51
C ASP A 364 4.99 6.68 -3.21
N GLY A 365 3.66 6.74 -3.33
CA GLY A 365 2.91 5.72 -4.08
C GLY A 365 3.20 5.69 -5.58
N MET A 366 3.81 6.74 -6.15
CA MET A 366 4.24 6.79 -7.56
C MET A 366 5.67 6.31 -7.77
N SER A 367 6.61 6.69 -6.89
CA SER A 367 8.04 6.46 -7.10
C SER A 367 8.69 5.49 -6.13
N GLY A 368 8.04 5.15 -5.02
CA GLY A 368 8.59 4.34 -3.92
C GLY A 368 9.97 4.85 -3.47
N PHE A 369 10.00 5.88 -2.62
CA PHE A 369 11.27 6.56 -2.28
C PHE A 369 12.32 5.64 -1.68
N TYR A 370 11.91 4.46 -1.21
CA TYR A 370 12.80 3.44 -0.72
C TYR A 370 12.90 2.30 -1.71
N THR A 371 14.09 2.06 -2.24
CA THR A 371 14.33 0.97 -3.17
C THR A 371 15.08 -0.15 -2.49
N GLY A 372 14.66 -1.38 -2.77
CA GLY A 372 15.43 -2.57 -2.43
C GLY A 372 15.80 -3.32 -3.70
N GLU A 373 16.81 -4.17 -3.57
CA GLU A 373 17.26 -5.04 -4.64
C GLU A 373 16.87 -6.48 -4.33
N ILE A 374 16.27 -7.13 -5.34
CA ILE A 374 15.99 -8.56 -5.32
C ILE A 374 17.03 -9.26 -6.18
N ILE A 375 17.87 -10.08 -5.55
CA ILE A 375 18.91 -10.88 -6.22
C ILE A 375 18.39 -12.32 -6.37
N GLY A 376 18.37 -12.78 -7.62
CA GLY A 376 17.87 -14.10 -8.00
C GLY A 376 18.01 -14.32 -9.51
N LYS A 377 17.17 -15.19 -10.09
CA LYS A 377 17.20 -15.52 -11.53
C LYS A 377 16.97 -14.30 -12.44
N ASN A 378 16.10 -13.39 -12.00
CA ASN A 378 15.81 -12.13 -12.67
C ASN A 378 16.03 -11.00 -11.67
N THR A 379 17.27 -10.56 -11.48
CA THR A 379 17.57 -9.44 -10.58
C THR A 379 16.78 -8.21 -11.01
N HIS A 380 16.02 -7.64 -10.08
CA HIS A 380 15.22 -6.43 -10.29
C HIS A 380 15.20 -5.60 -9.01
N TYR A 381 14.81 -4.34 -9.15
CA TYR A 381 14.53 -3.48 -8.01
C TYR A 381 13.08 -3.68 -7.59
N GLU A 382 12.85 -3.64 -6.28
CA GLU A 382 11.53 -3.60 -5.69
C GLU A 382 11.38 -2.25 -5.00
N ASP A 383 10.31 -1.55 -5.35
CA ASP A 383 9.95 -0.29 -4.71
C ASP A 383 9.24 -0.60 -3.40
N TYR A 384 9.82 -0.12 -2.30
CA TYR A 384 9.24 -0.22 -0.97
C TYR A 384 8.51 1.08 -0.65
N LYS A 385 7.25 0.92 -0.23
CA LYS A 385 6.40 2.03 0.22
C LYS A 385 6.52 2.21 1.72
N ILE A 386 6.36 3.44 2.17
CA ILE A 386 6.29 3.74 3.61
C ILE A 386 5.05 3.06 4.20
N ASN A 387 5.26 2.38 5.32
CA ASN A 387 4.17 1.87 6.13
C ASN A 387 3.44 3.04 6.79
N THR A 388 2.29 3.38 6.26
CA THR A 388 1.45 4.48 6.73
C THR A 388 0.32 4.04 7.62
N SER A 389 0.28 2.78 8.05
CA SER A 389 -0.77 2.29 8.93
C SER A 389 -0.44 2.57 10.40
N ALA A 390 -1.17 3.49 11.02
CA ALA A 390 -0.99 3.90 12.42
C ALA A 390 -1.04 2.73 13.44
N THR A 391 -1.76 1.65 13.11
CA THR A 391 -1.88 0.47 13.99
C THR A 391 -0.72 -0.52 13.85
N SER A 392 0.03 -0.46 12.75
CA SER A 392 1.09 -1.41 12.43
C SER A 392 2.50 -0.86 12.68
N ILE A 393 2.61 0.37 13.16
CA ILE A 393 3.90 1.00 13.48
C ILE A 393 4.59 0.23 14.63
N PRO A 394 5.86 -0.17 14.45
CA PRO A 394 6.65 -0.85 15.48
C PRO A 394 7.00 0.11 16.62
N SER A 395 7.02 -0.43 17.84
CA SER A 395 7.33 0.36 19.05
C SER A 395 8.72 1.01 19.01
N ASN A 396 9.66 0.48 18.24
CA ASN A 396 11.01 1.00 18.03
C ASN A 396 11.21 1.68 16.67
N ALA A 397 10.14 2.22 16.05
CA ALA A 397 10.21 2.84 14.73
C ALA A 397 11.29 3.93 14.60
N SER A 398 11.58 4.65 15.69
CA SER A 398 12.63 5.69 15.73
C SER A 398 14.06 5.16 15.51
N SER A 399 14.26 3.85 15.61
CA SER A 399 15.55 3.20 15.35
C SER A 399 15.83 2.96 13.86
N TYR A 400 14.84 3.20 12.99
CA TYR A 400 14.94 3.00 11.54
C TYR A 400 14.77 4.33 10.81
N ILE A 401 15.29 4.42 9.59
CA ILE A 401 15.05 5.58 8.70
C ILE A 401 13.58 5.60 8.29
N ALA A 402 13.06 4.44 7.91
CA ALA A 402 11.66 4.26 7.54
C ALA A 402 11.17 2.87 7.93
N ILE A 403 9.84 2.79 8.10
CA ILE A 403 9.11 1.54 8.24
C ILE A 403 8.42 1.29 6.91
N LEU A 404 8.57 0.10 6.34
CA LEU A 404 8.12 -0.24 5.00
C LEU A 404 6.89 -1.14 5.08
N GLU A 405 5.93 -0.94 4.17
CA GLU A 405 4.62 -1.63 4.20
C GLU A 405 4.77 -3.15 4.03
N SER A 406 5.67 -3.60 3.15
CA SER A 406 5.90 -5.02 2.85
C SER A 406 6.71 -5.76 3.92
N VAL A 407 7.18 -5.06 4.96
CA VAL A 407 8.02 -5.62 6.02
C VAL A 407 7.17 -5.78 7.29
N PRO A 408 7.00 -7.02 7.81
CA PRO A 408 6.17 -7.26 8.99
C PRO A 408 6.65 -6.46 10.21
N LYS A 409 5.72 -5.91 10.99
CA LYS A 409 6.02 -5.17 12.24
C LYS A 409 7.01 -5.91 13.17
N ALA A 410 6.83 -7.22 13.32
CA ALA A 410 7.69 -8.06 14.18
C ALA A 410 9.17 -8.05 13.75
N VAL A 411 9.44 -7.87 12.45
CA VAL A 411 10.79 -7.77 11.91
C VAL A 411 11.46 -6.50 12.43
N TYR A 412 10.76 -5.38 12.52
CA TYR A 412 11.31 -4.15 13.10
C TYR A 412 11.50 -4.26 14.61
N GLU A 413 10.54 -4.84 15.33
CA GLU A 413 10.56 -4.93 16.79
C GLU A 413 11.65 -5.87 17.32
N LYS A 414 12.19 -6.75 16.47
CA LYS A 414 13.36 -7.56 16.81
C LYS A 414 14.62 -6.67 16.93
N PRO A 415 15.29 -6.63 18.09
CA PRO A 415 16.49 -5.82 18.24
C PRO A 415 17.66 -6.39 17.43
N TYR A 416 18.52 -5.53 16.89
CA TYR A 416 19.83 -5.94 16.38
C TYR A 416 20.71 -6.40 17.56
N LEU A 417 21.29 -7.61 17.49
CA LEU A 417 22.07 -8.17 18.59
C LEU A 417 23.48 -7.56 18.67
N GLY A 418 23.78 -7.01 19.86
CA GLY A 418 25.13 -6.59 20.25
C GLY A 418 25.57 -5.23 19.68
N MET A 419 24.65 -4.30 19.40
CA MET A 419 24.93 -3.07 18.64
C MET A 419 24.14 -1.85 19.15
N LYS A 420 24.66 -0.64 18.94
CA LYS A 420 23.84 0.58 18.94
C LYS A 420 23.14 0.67 17.58
N ALA A 421 21.84 0.40 17.53
CA ALA A 421 21.04 0.57 16.33
C ALA A 421 20.89 2.07 16.01
N LEU A 422 21.90 2.63 15.35
CA LEU A 422 21.75 3.89 14.62
C LEU A 422 21.50 3.51 13.17
N PRO A 423 20.45 4.07 12.54
CA PRO A 423 20.25 3.84 11.12
C PRO A 423 21.51 4.29 10.37
N ALA A 424 22.05 3.42 9.52
CA ALA A 424 23.19 3.76 8.70
C ALA A 424 22.83 5.01 7.88
N ASN A 425 23.64 6.07 7.90
CA ASN A 425 23.39 7.22 7.03
C ASN A 425 23.46 6.73 5.58
N THR A 426 22.28 6.60 4.95
CA THR A 426 22.08 5.75 3.77
C THR A 426 22.91 6.19 2.58
N TYR A 427 23.26 7.47 2.45
CA TYR A 427 23.91 7.93 1.22
C TYR A 427 25.38 7.49 1.08
N GLY A 428 26.16 7.57 2.17
CA GLY A 428 27.56 7.10 2.16
C GLY A 428 27.70 5.60 1.92
N VAL A 429 26.64 4.84 2.23
CA VAL A 429 26.58 3.37 2.09
C VAL A 429 26.01 2.97 0.73
N THR A 430 24.94 3.61 0.28
CA THR A 430 24.26 3.29 -0.98
C THR A 430 25.03 3.80 -2.19
N GLU A 431 25.62 5.00 -2.21
CA GLU A 431 26.36 5.45 -3.40
C GLU A 431 27.74 4.77 -3.49
N ALA A 432 28.50 4.77 -2.39
CA ALA A 432 29.87 4.26 -2.41
C ALA A 432 29.97 2.73 -2.37
N PHE A 433 28.98 2.04 -1.77
CA PHE A 433 29.07 0.60 -1.51
C PHE A 433 27.88 -0.24 -2.00
N SER A 434 26.81 0.32 -2.58
CA SER A 434 25.70 -0.49 -3.15
C SER A 434 26.21 -1.54 -4.15
N LYS A 435 27.08 -1.14 -5.08
CA LYS A 435 27.70 -2.06 -6.05
C LYS A 435 28.52 -3.15 -5.36
N VAL A 436 29.15 -2.83 -4.25
CA VAL A 436 29.98 -3.75 -3.47
C VAL A 436 29.09 -4.78 -2.78
N PHE A 437 28.04 -4.35 -2.07
CA PHE A 437 27.11 -5.26 -1.41
C PHE A 437 26.33 -6.09 -2.42
N ARG A 438 25.86 -5.48 -3.51
CA ARG A 438 25.24 -6.20 -4.63
C ARG A 438 26.13 -7.32 -5.15
N THR A 439 27.42 -7.04 -5.36
CA THR A 439 28.39 -8.05 -5.81
C THR A 439 28.51 -9.18 -4.80
N MET A 440 28.61 -8.87 -3.50
CA MET A 440 28.68 -9.84 -2.42
C MET A 440 27.43 -10.74 -2.38
N PHE A 441 26.23 -10.17 -2.42
CA PHE A 441 24.98 -10.94 -2.41
C PHE A 441 24.78 -11.74 -3.70
N THR A 442 25.25 -11.25 -4.84
CA THR A 442 25.26 -12.00 -6.11
C THR A 442 26.19 -13.23 -6.02
N GLN A 443 27.39 -13.08 -5.44
CA GLN A 443 28.29 -14.20 -5.20
C GLN A 443 27.65 -15.25 -4.28
N TRP A 444 26.90 -14.81 -3.26
CA TRP A 444 26.16 -15.73 -2.38
C TRP A 444 25.08 -16.50 -3.13
N TYR A 445 24.26 -15.81 -3.93
CA TYR A 445 23.23 -16.43 -4.76
C TYR A 445 23.84 -17.46 -5.73
N GLU A 446 24.89 -17.11 -6.47
CA GLU A 446 25.56 -18.03 -7.40
C GLU A 446 26.19 -19.23 -6.69
N SER A 447 26.73 -19.04 -5.47
CA SER A 447 27.21 -20.14 -4.63
C SER A 447 26.08 -21.11 -4.25
N CYS A 448 24.89 -20.60 -3.90
CA CYS A 448 23.72 -21.44 -3.62
C CYS A 448 23.27 -22.21 -4.87
N LYS A 449 23.22 -21.53 -6.02
CA LYS A 449 22.85 -22.13 -7.30
C LYS A 449 23.81 -23.23 -7.73
N SER A 450 25.12 -23.04 -7.54
CA SER A 450 26.13 -24.06 -7.83
C SER A 450 25.95 -25.35 -7.01
N LYS A 451 25.28 -25.26 -5.86
CA LYS A 451 24.93 -26.38 -4.98
C LYS A 451 23.54 -26.97 -5.27
N GLY A 452 22.89 -26.56 -6.36
CA GLY A 452 21.56 -27.05 -6.76
C GLY A 452 20.40 -26.46 -5.96
N MET A 453 20.54 -25.23 -5.48
CA MET A 453 19.49 -24.51 -4.73
C MET A 453 19.17 -23.19 -5.40
N GLU A 454 17.89 -22.83 -5.42
CA GLU A 454 17.43 -21.53 -5.89
C GLU A 454 16.86 -20.75 -4.72
N ILE A 455 17.48 -19.60 -4.41
CA ILE A 455 17.02 -18.66 -3.40
C ILE A 455 16.84 -17.28 -4.02
N THR A 456 16.02 -16.48 -3.40
CA THR A 456 15.92 -15.04 -3.66
C THR A 456 16.35 -14.27 -2.43
N ILE A 457 17.18 -13.26 -2.62
CA ILE A 457 17.72 -12.40 -1.57
C ILE A 457 17.17 -11.00 -1.78
N SER A 458 16.33 -10.51 -0.86
CA SER A 458 15.82 -9.14 -0.90
C SER A 458 16.53 -8.29 0.14
N ILE A 459 17.21 -7.23 -0.32
CA ILE A 459 17.92 -6.28 0.52
C ILE A 459 17.33 -4.89 0.32
N CYS A 460 17.17 -4.12 1.40
CA CYS A 460 16.77 -2.73 1.33
C CYS A 460 17.69 -1.89 2.22
N PRO A 461 18.33 -0.82 1.71
CA PRO A 461 19.30 -0.04 2.47
C PRO A 461 18.77 0.50 3.81
N VAL A 462 17.48 0.85 3.90
CA VAL A 462 16.88 1.36 5.15
C VAL A 462 16.77 0.32 6.27
N LEU A 463 16.98 -0.96 5.96
CA LEU A 463 17.04 -2.07 6.92
C LEU A 463 18.49 -2.41 7.30
N SER A 464 19.41 -1.51 7.05
CA SER A 464 20.84 -1.68 7.33
C SER A 464 21.27 -0.78 8.48
N VAL A 465 22.13 -1.32 9.34
CA VAL A 465 22.72 -0.59 10.46
C VAL A 465 24.24 -0.68 10.40
N GLU A 466 24.89 0.41 10.80
CA GLU A 466 26.35 0.44 10.99
C GLU A 466 26.72 -0.22 12.32
N THR A 467 27.89 -0.83 12.34
CA THR A 467 28.39 -1.64 13.45
C THR A 467 29.88 -1.40 13.66
N ASP A 468 30.40 -1.73 14.84
CA ASP A 468 31.83 -1.62 15.15
C ASP A 468 32.73 -2.43 14.19
N THR A 469 32.17 -3.44 13.53
CA THR A 469 32.87 -4.35 12.62
C THR A 469 32.38 -4.27 11.19
N GLY A 470 31.73 -3.18 10.75
CA GLY A 470 31.16 -3.06 9.40
C GLY A 470 29.65 -2.84 9.42
N PHE A 471 28.88 -3.63 8.68
CA PHE A 471 27.43 -3.42 8.54
C PHE A 471 26.65 -4.69 8.83
N THR A 472 25.44 -4.52 9.35
CA THR A 472 24.44 -5.59 9.41
C THR A 472 23.24 -5.23 8.53
N PHE A 473 22.91 -6.14 7.62
CA PHE A 473 21.76 -6.07 6.73
C PHE A 473 20.66 -6.97 7.28
N ARG A 474 19.48 -6.39 7.56
CA ARG A 474 18.30 -7.19 7.81
C ARG A 474 17.68 -7.56 6.46
N THR A 475 17.87 -8.82 6.09
CA THR A 475 17.65 -9.34 4.74
C THR A 475 16.54 -10.38 4.75
N LYS A 476 15.65 -10.32 3.76
CA LYS A 476 14.66 -11.35 3.52
C LYS A 476 15.24 -12.39 2.57
N ILE A 477 15.10 -13.66 2.94
CA ILE A 477 15.43 -14.79 2.09
C ILE A 477 14.15 -15.52 1.74
N THR A 478 13.97 -15.84 0.46
CA THR A 478 12.90 -16.72 -0.03
C THR A 478 13.53 -17.95 -0.67
N VAL A 479 13.11 -19.14 -0.21
CA VAL A 479 13.58 -20.41 -0.76
C VAL A 479 12.67 -20.78 -1.92
N VAL A 480 13.20 -20.70 -3.15
CA VAL A 480 12.47 -21.08 -4.36
C VAL A 480 12.55 -22.59 -4.55
N GLU A 481 13.77 -23.12 -4.50
CA GLU A 481 14.06 -24.54 -4.60
C GLU A 481 15.18 -24.91 -3.60
N LYS A 482 14.88 -25.82 -2.69
CA LYS A 482 15.83 -26.31 -1.69
C LYS A 482 16.59 -27.54 -2.18
N GLY A 483 17.80 -27.73 -1.66
CA GLY A 483 18.55 -28.97 -1.78
C GLY A 483 18.01 -30.06 -0.85
N ALA A 484 18.49 -31.29 -1.03
CA ALA A 484 18.15 -32.40 -0.14
C ALA A 484 18.70 -32.14 1.28
N ASN A 485 17.81 -32.13 2.28
CA ASN A 485 18.13 -31.98 3.71
C ASN A 485 18.99 -30.75 4.08
N THR A 486 18.88 -29.66 3.33
CA THR A 486 19.71 -28.46 3.51
C THR A 486 19.24 -27.59 4.70
N LYS A 487 20.20 -27.11 5.49
CA LYS A 487 20.05 -26.09 6.53
C LYS A 487 20.69 -24.77 6.11
N LEU A 488 20.35 -23.69 6.83
CA LEU A 488 20.93 -22.37 6.58
C LEU A 488 22.47 -22.36 6.73
N SER A 489 23.04 -23.14 7.65
CA SER A 489 24.50 -23.26 7.83
C SER A 489 25.23 -23.84 6.62
N ASP A 490 24.54 -24.56 5.74
CA ASP A 490 25.16 -25.18 4.55
C ASP A 490 25.38 -24.16 3.42
N ILE A 491 24.72 -23.00 3.52
CA ILE A 491 24.71 -21.95 2.50
C ILE A 491 25.39 -20.67 2.95
N ILE A 492 25.49 -20.43 4.26
CA ILE A 492 26.16 -19.27 4.84
C ILE A 492 26.61 -19.57 6.28
N LYS A 493 27.73 -18.96 6.70
CA LYS A 493 28.21 -19.07 8.09
C LYS A 493 27.14 -18.51 9.04
N CYS A 494 26.94 -19.14 10.19
CA CYS A 494 25.96 -18.72 11.19
C CYS A 494 26.67 -18.57 12.54
N ALA A 495 26.49 -17.43 13.20
CA ALA A 495 27.05 -17.18 14.53
C ALA A 495 26.14 -17.76 15.63
N ASP A 496 24.82 -17.70 15.46
CA ASP A 496 23.84 -18.23 16.41
C ASP A 496 23.41 -19.67 16.06
N ALA A 497 23.24 -20.52 17.08
CA ALA A 497 22.89 -21.93 16.92
C ALA A 497 21.48 -22.16 16.35
N SER A 498 20.52 -21.27 16.64
CA SER A 498 19.17 -21.30 16.07
C SER A 498 19.19 -21.02 14.57
N ALA A 499 20.00 -20.05 14.13
CA ALA A 499 20.22 -19.78 12.71
C ALA A 499 20.88 -20.98 12.03
N ALA A 500 21.95 -21.53 12.62
CA ALA A 500 22.66 -22.68 12.06
C ALA A 500 21.77 -23.92 11.89
N SER A 501 20.79 -24.12 12.80
CA SER A 501 19.90 -25.28 12.77
C SER A 501 18.62 -25.10 11.94
N LYS A 502 18.35 -23.90 11.41
CA LYS A 502 17.16 -23.63 10.59
C LYS A 502 17.14 -24.49 9.32
N SER A 503 16.10 -25.31 9.20
CA SER A 503 15.83 -26.09 7.99
C SER A 503 15.17 -25.22 6.94
N LEU A 504 15.50 -25.44 5.66
CA LEU A 504 14.94 -24.69 4.55
C LEU A 504 13.73 -25.42 3.94
N VAL A 505 12.64 -24.69 3.67
CA VAL A 505 11.40 -25.23 3.08
C VAL A 505 11.06 -24.47 1.78
N ASN A 506 10.65 -25.18 0.71
CA ASN A 506 10.27 -24.54 -0.55
C ASN A 506 9.08 -23.60 -0.35
N GLY A 507 9.15 -22.41 -0.94
CA GLY A 507 8.15 -21.35 -0.79
C GLY A 507 8.21 -20.60 0.54
N GLU A 508 9.11 -20.98 1.45
CA GLU A 508 9.28 -20.26 2.71
C GLU A 508 10.05 -18.95 2.49
N SER A 509 9.57 -17.89 3.14
CA SER A 509 10.32 -16.65 3.31
C SER A 509 10.59 -16.40 4.79
N PHE A 510 11.79 -15.93 5.11
CA PHE A 510 12.16 -15.58 6.49
C PHE A 510 13.16 -14.41 6.49
N TRP A 511 13.27 -13.76 7.64
CA TRP A 511 14.19 -12.63 7.82
C TRP A 511 15.38 -13.03 8.67
N LEU A 512 16.54 -12.48 8.35
CA LEU A 512 17.76 -12.66 9.13
C LEU A 512 18.66 -11.44 9.06
N ASP A 513 19.53 -11.33 10.06
CA ASP A 513 20.55 -10.28 10.11
C ASP A 513 21.87 -10.85 9.59
N ILE A 514 22.37 -10.29 8.49
CA ILE A 514 23.62 -10.65 7.84
C ILE A 514 24.67 -9.60 8.17
N ASP A 515 25.74 -10.03 8.81
CA ASP A 515 26.88 -9.18 9.14
C ASP A 515 27.96 -9.30 8.06
N THR A 516 28.59 -8.17 7.72
CA THR A 516 29.71 -8.14 6.79
C THR A 516 31.01 -8.70 7.38
N GLY A 517 31.10 -8.79 8.70
CA GLY A 517 32.22 -9.40 9.44
C GLY A 517 33.54 -8.64 9.41
N ARG A 518 33.58 -7.45 8.79
CA ARG A 518 34.75 -6.57 8.74
C ARG A 518 34.39 -5.12 8.46
N ALA A 519 35.22 -4.22 8.98
CA ALA A 519 35.13 -2.79 8.73
C ALA A 519 35.30 -2.47 7.23
N LEU A 520 34.60 -1.44 6.75
CA LEU A 520 34.77 -0.94 5.39
C LEU A 520 35.99 -0.04 5.33
N THR A 521 37.14 -0.67 5.12
CA THR A 521 38.39 0.07 4.95
C THR A 521 38.75 0.29 3.49
N ASP A 522 38.58 -0.68 2.57
CA ASP A 522 38.84 -0.49 1.11
C ASP A 522 38.34 -1.67 0.18
N VAL A 523 37.02 -1.69 -0.11
CA VAL A 523 36.36 -2.17 -1.36
C VAL A 523 36.53 -3.63 -1.86
N ILE A 524 36.85 -4.64 -1.03
CA ILE A 524 36.67 -6.06 -1.42
C ILE A 524 36.04 -6.87 -0.27
N PHE A 525 34.85 -7.45 -0.53
CA PHE A 525 34.21 -8.43 0.35
C PHE A 525 34.29 -9.82 -0.24
N ASN A 526 34.71 -10.78 0.56
CA ASN A 526 34.58 -12.19 0.22
C ASN A 526 33.34 -12.76 0.89
N LEU A 527 32.68 -13.71 0.22
CA LEU A 527 31.57 -14.47 0.80
C LEU A 527 31.94 -15.11 2.15
N ASP A 528 33.21 -15.45 2.34
CA ASP A 528 33.72 -16.04 3.59
C ASP A 528 33.70 -15.10 4.80
N ASP A 529 33.65 -13.78 4.60
CA ASP A 529 33.58 -12.82 5.69
C ASP A 529 32.15 -12.66 6.22
N MET A 530 31.16 -13.02 5.40
CA MET A 530 29.75 -12.83 5.68
C MET A 530 29.20 -13.94 6.58
N TYR A 531 28.39 -13.57 7.57
CA TYR A 531 27.70 -14.54 8.43
C TYR A 531 26.34 -14.05 8.91
N VAL A 532 25.44 -15.01 9.16
CA VAL A 532 24.15 -14.77 9.79
C VAL A 532 24.34 -14.63 11.28
N ARG A 533 23.97 -13.46 11.80
CA ARG A 533 24.04 -13.13 13.22
C ARG A 533 22.83 -13.66 13.97
N GLN A 534 21.63 -13.51 13.41
CA GLN A 534 20.38 -14.04 14.00
C GLN A 534 19.27 -14.22 12.97
N LEU A 535 18.26 -15.01 13.34
CA LEU A 535 16.96 -15.04 12.68
C LEU A 535 16.04 -13.97 13.28
N VAL A 536 15.26 -13.32 12.43
CA VAL A 536 14.45 -12.15 12.77
C VAL A 536 12.95 -12.43 12.71
N GLY A 537 12.54 -13.53 12.09
CA GLY A 537 11.14 -13.96 11.98
C GLY A 537 11.05 -15.16 11.08
#